data_AF-A0A8C2NS65-F1
#
_entry.id   AF-A0A8C2NS65-F1
#
_cell.length_a   1.000
_cell.length_b   1.000
_cell.length_c   1.000
_cell.angle_alpha   90.00
_cell.angle_beta   90.00
_cell.angle_gamma   90.00
#
_symmetry.space_group_name_H-M   'P 1'
#
loop_
_entity.id
_entity.type
_entity.pdbx_description
1 polymer ?
#
loop_
_entity_poly.entity_id
_entity_poly.type
_entity_poly.pdbx_seq_one_letter_code
_entity_poly.pdbx_strand_id
1 'polypeptide(L)'
;MILLEVSNHIIEETLMLKFENVPEEKKPEAVEVTFVDFDGVLYHIFLYNISNPNGDKIKVMAHGADELLKRVYGSYLVNPESGYNVSLLYHLENLPASKDTIVHQTGMLERNCFASKYFQFQEEGKEGENRAVIHYRDDETM
;
A
#
# COMPACT_ATOMS: atom_id res chain seq x y z
N MET A 1 5.46 -13.94 20.10
CA MET A 1 4.18 -13.44 19.55
C MET A 1 3.31 -14.65 19.21
N ILE A 2 2.03 -14.66 19.58
CA ILE A 2 1.12 -15.82 19.32
C ILE A 2 0.32 -15.63 18.03
N LEU A 3 -0.17 -14.42 17.77
CA LEU A 3 -0.85 -14.04 16.53
C LEU A 3 0.15 -13.37 15.58
N LEU A 4 0.01 -13.59 14.28
CA LEU A 4 0.78 -12.84 13.29
C LEU A 4 0.33 -11.38 13.26
N GLU A 5 1.28 -10.47 13.06
CA GLU A 5 1.00 -9.06 12.83
C GLU A 5 0.46 -8.86 11.42
N VAL A 6 -0.45 -7.91 11.27
CA VAL A 6 -1.18 -7.66 10.00
C VAL A 6 -0.54 -6.52 9.21
N SER A 7 0.13 -5.58 9.87
CA SER A 7 0.84 -4.51 9.20
C SER A 7 2.26 -4.95 8.84
N ASN A 8 2.71 -4.51 7.67
CA ASN A 8 4.07 -4.74 7.24
C ASN A 8 5.03 -3.70 7.88
N HIS A 9 5.90 -4.16 8.78
CA HIS A 9 6.87 -3.29 9.47
C HIS A 9 7.86 -2.60 8.54
N ILE A 10 8.29 -3.26 7.45
CA ILE A 10 9.23 -2.66 6.50
C ILE A 10 8.61 -1.42 5.85
N ILE A 11 7.32 -1.49 5.48
CA ILE A 11 6.56 -0.33 4.98
C ILE A 11 6.48 0.75 6.05
N GLU A 12 6.04 0.40 7.26
CA GLU A 12 5.80 1.37 8.32
C GLU A 12 7.08 2.11 8.72
N GLU A 13 8.16 1.37 8.99
CA GLU A 13 9.46 1.94 9.37
C GLU A 13 10.05 2.80 8.25
N THR A 14 10.00 2.33 6.99
CA THR A 14 10.52 3.08 5.85
C THR A 14 9.77 4.40 5.66
N LEU A 15 8.45 4.39 5.72
CA LEU A 15 7.63 5.59 5.54
C LEU A 15 7.77 6.56 6.71
N MET A 16 7.76 6.07 7.95
CA MET A 16 7.98 6.88 9.15
C MET A 16 9.29 7.64 9.04
N LEU A 17 10.39 6.92 8.80
CA LEU A 17 11.71 7.52 8.66
C LEU A 17 11.72 8.59 7.56
N LYS A 18 11.11 8.34 6.40
CA LYS A 18 11.09 9.32 5.32
C LYS A 18 10.19 10.52 5.61
N PHE A 19 9.04 10.32 6.25
CA PHE A 19 8.13 11.41 6.60
C PHE A 19 8.66 12.28 7.75
N GLU A 20 9.45 11.72 8.68
CA GLU A 20 10.13 12.46 9.74
C GLU A 20 11.29 13.31 9.23
N ASN A 21 11.97 12.89 8.16
CA ASN A 21 13.10 13.63 7.58
C ASN A 21 12.68 14.83 6.70
N VAL A 22 11.40 14.95 6.33
CA VAL A 22 10.87 16.07 5.51
C VAL A 22 10.98 17.46 6.16
N PRO A 23 10.65 17.67 7.45
CA PRO A 23 10.63 18.99 8.08
C PRO A 23 12.01 19.61 8.31
N GLU A 24 13.10 18.83 8.21
CA GLU A 24 14.45 19.27 8.60
C GLU A 24 15.24 20.00 7.48
N GLU A 25 14.61 20.40 6.37
CA GLU A 25 15.27 20.97 5.17
C GLU A 25 16.39 20.09 4.58
N LYS A 26 16.53 18.84 5.06
CA LYS A 26 17.47 17.87 4.54
C LYS A 26 16.95 17.38 3.19
N LYS A 27 17.82 17.44 2.17
CA LYS A 27 17.54 16.86 0.86
C LYS A 27 17.10 15.40 1.05
N PRO A 28 15.92 15.00 0.56
CA PRO A 28 15.43 13.65 0.77
C PRO A 28 16.41 12.62 0.22
N GLU A 29 16.81 11.69 1.08
CA GLU A 29 17.73 10.62 0.70
C GLU A 29 16.98 9.61 -0.18
N ALA A 30 17.54 9.33 -1.36
CA ALA A 30 17.02 8.31 -2.27
C ALA A 30 16.79 6.99 -1.50
N VAL A 31 15.69 6.33 -1.78
CA VAL A 31 15.39 5.01 -1.22
C VAL A 31 14.82 4.15 -2.32
N GLU A 32 15.27 2.91 -2.36
CA GLU A 32 14.79 1.87 -3.26
C GLU A 32 14.90 0.55 -2.48
N VAL A 33 13.76 -0.03 -2.15
CA VAL A 33 13.66 -1.25 -1.35
C VAL A 33 12.68 -2.18 -2.03
N THR A 34 13.13 -3.37 -2.37
CA THR A 34 12.28 -4.47 -2.85
C THR A 34 12.28 -5.57 -1.81
N PHE A 35 11.11 -6.02 -1.41
CA PHE A 35 10.94 -7.07 -0.40
C PHE A 35 9.64 -7.85 -0.63
N VAL A 36 9.50 -8.97 0.06
CA VAL A 36 8.33 -9.84 -0.03
C VAL A 36 7.64 -9.95 1.31
N ASP A 37 6.37 -10.31 1.29
CA ASP A 37 5.57 -10.64 2.47
C ASP A 37 5.00 -12.07 2.32
N PHE A 38 4.07 -12.46 3.18
CA PHE A 38 3.36 -13.72 3.08
C PHE A 38 2.63 -13.87 1.72
N ASP A 39 2.25 -15.10 1.40
CA ASP A 39 1.49 -15.42 0.17
C ASP A 39 2.12 -14.95 -1.15
N GLY A 40 3.45 -14.77 -1.15
CA GLY A 40 4.21 -14.39 -2.34
C GLY A 40 4.01 -12.93 -2.77
N VAL A 41 3.46 -12.09 -1.90
CA VAL A 41 3.25 -10.66 -2.20
C VAL A 41 4.61 -9.97 -2.34
N LEU A 42 4.82 -9.31 -3.47
CA LEU A 42 6.01 -8.51 -3.76
C LEU A 42 5.72 -7.03 -3.57
N TYR A 43 6.54 -6.38 -2.73
CA TYR A 43 6.53 -4.94 -2.54
C TYR A 43 7.77 -4.31 -3.16
N HIS A 44 7.58 -3.11 -3.68
CA HIS A 44 8.66 -2.24 -4.08
C HIS A 44 8.33 -0.81 -3.64
N ILE A 45 9.23 -0.27 -2.83
CA ILE A 45 9.19 1.10 -2.32
C ILE A 45 10.33 1.87 -2.94
N PHE A 46 10.03 2.97 -3.60
CA PHE A 46 11.08 3.85 -4.08
C PHE A 46 10.71 5.32 -3.94
N LEU A 47 11.74 6.14 -3.69
CA LEU A 47 11.68 7.59 -3.68
C LEU A 47 12.32 8.10 -4.97
N TYR A 48 11.55 8.82 -5.76
CA TYR A 48 12.04 9.46 -6.96
C TYR A 48 12.13 10.97 -6.75
N ASN A 49 13.33 11.52 -7.01
CA ASN A 49 13.52 12.95 -7.14
C ASN A 49 13.33 13.31 -8.62
N ILE A 50 12.08 13.56 -9.03
CA ILE A 50 11.85 14.18 -10.33
C ILE A 50 12.32 15.61 -10.16
N SER A 51 13.48 15.95 -10.72
CA SER A 51 13.99 17.31 -10.89
C SER A 51 12.81 18.30 -11.08
N ASN A 52 12.58 19.10 -10.04
CA ASN A 52 11.27 19.54 -9.52
C ASN A 52 10.38 20.37 -10.49
N PRO A 53 9.07 20.08 -10.56
CA PRO A 53 8.12 21.12 -10.13
C PRO A 53 7.09 20.73 -9.04
N ASN A 54 6.96 19.45 -8.63
CA ASN A 54 5.92 18.96 -7.69
C ASN A 54 6.41 18.03 -6.53
N GLY A 55 7.66 18.18 -6.08
CA GLY A 55 8.21 17.57 -4.87
C GLY A 55 8.65 16.11 -4.99
N ASP A 56 9.43 15.69 -3.98
CA ASP A 56 9.84 14.30 -3.77
C ASP A 56 8.63 13.41 -3.43
N LYS A 57 8.60 12.18 -3.96
CA LYS A 57 7.45 11.29 -3.79
C LYS A 57 7.83 9.84 -3.53
N ILE A 58 7.09 9.17 -2.65
CA ILE A 58 7.27 7.74 -2.32
C ILE A 58 6.17 6.93 -2.98
N LYS A 59 6.55 5.86 -3.69
CA LYS A 59 5.60 4.91 -4.27
C LYS A 59 5.65 3.56 -3.57
N VAL A 60 4.49 2.97 -3.25
CA VAL A 60 4.36 1.62 -2.63
C VAL A 60 3.43 0.76 -3.48
N MET A 61 3.74 -0.51 -3.71
CA MET A 61 3.06 -1.33 -4.73
C MET A 61 2.69 -2.75 -4.27
N ALA A 62 1.52 -3.27 -4.68
CA ALA A 62 0.98 -4.58 -4.25
C ALA A 62 -0.02 -5.22 -5.26
N HIS A 63 -0.64 -6.36 -4.92
CA HIS A 63 -1.65 -7.08 -5.72
C HIS A 63 -3.09 -6.84 -5.17
N GLY A 64 -4.05 -6.21 -5.89
CA GLY A 64 -5.39 -5.91 -5.32
C GLY A 64 -6.43 -5.26 -6.28
N ALA A 65 -7.69 -5.09 -5.82
CA ALA A 65 -8.85 -4.65 -6.63
C ALA A 65 -9.41 -3.25 -6.24
N ASP A 66 -10.09 -2.60 -7.19
CA ASP A 66 -10.08 -1.13 -7.35
C ASP A 66 -11.09 -0.28 -6.55
N GLU A 67 -12.09 -0.81 -5.84
CA GLU A 67 -13.12 0.05 -5.18
C GLU A 67 -12.87 0.33 -3.69
N LEU A 68 -12.62 -0.71 -2.89
CA LEU A 68 -12.28 -0.52 -1.47
C LEU A 68 -10.97 0.26 -1.32
N LEU A 69 -9.99 -0.01 -2.18
CA LEU A 69 -8.70 0.68 -2.16
C LEU A 69 -8.87 2.19 -2.44
N LYS A 70 -9.78 2.59 -3.33
CA LYS A 70 -10.10 4.01 -3.55
C LYS A 70 -10.69 4.66 -2.29
N ARG A 71 -11.54 3.94 -1.56
CA ARG A 71 -12.13 4.43 -0.30
C ARG A 71 -11.08 4.60 0.81
N VAL A 72 -10.13 3.66 0.91
CA VAL A 72 -9.10 3.65 1.95
C VAL A 72 -7.98 4.65 1.65
N TYR A 73 -7.45 4.62 0.42
CA TYR A 73 -6.25 5.37 0.04
C TYR A 73 -6.54 6.70 -0.66
N GLY A 74 -7.75 6.91 -1.16
CA GLY A 74 -8.19 8.19 -1.72
C GLY A 74 -7.24 8.73 -2.78
N SER A 75 -6.72 9.94 -2.55
CA SER A 75 -5.79 10.62 -3.46
C SER A 75 -4.39 10.01 -3.52
N TYR A 76 -4.04 9.11 -2.60
CA TYR A 76 -2.75 8.42 -2.65
C TYR A 76 -2.77 7.27 -3.65
N LEU A 77 -3.93 6.72 -4.00
CA LEU A 77 -4.02 5.64 -5.00
C LEU A 77 -3.80 6.20 -6.40
N VAL A 78 -2.81 5.64 -7.12
CA VAL A 78 -2.46 6.04 -8.49
C VAL A 78 -2.47 4.86 -9.45
N ASN A 79 -2.31 5.13 -10.75
CA ASN A 79 -2.18 4.08 -11.74
C ASN A 79 -1.03 3.12 -11.37
N PRO A 80 -1.28 1.79 -11.42
CA PRO A 80 -0.26 0.80 -11.08
C PRO A 80 0.99 0.92 -11.96
N GLU A 81 2.15 0.64 -11.38
CA GLU A 81 3.37 0.44 -12.17
C GLU A 81 3.31 -0.83 -12.99
N SER A 82 4.08 -0.86 -14.08
CA SER A 82 4.28 -2.09 -14.84
C SER A 82 4.84 -3.18 -13.92
N GLY A 83 4.15 -4.33 -13.85
CA GLY A 83 4.54 -5.45 -12.99
C GLY A 83 3.87 -5.46 -11.60
N TYR A 84 3.08 -4.45 -11.24
CA TYR A 84 2.34 -4.38 -9.97
C TYR A 84 0.86 -4.09 -10.23
N ASN A 85 -0.05 -4.43 -9.31
CA ASN A 85 -1.49 -4.18 -9.49
C ASN A 85 -2.02 -2.97 -8.71
N VAL A 86 -1.31 -2.54 -7.67
CA VAL A 86 -1.67 -1.40 -6.83
C VAL A 86 -0.44 -0.51 -6.73
N SER A 87 -0.67 0.80 -6.72
CA SER A 87 0.39 1.76 -6.48
C SER A 87 -0.15 2.92 -5.66
N LEU A 88 0.52 3.22 -4.55
CA LEU A 88 0.26 4.35 -3.67
C LEU A 88 1.35 5.38 -3.86
N LEU A 89 1.01 6.66 -3.85
CA LEU A 89 1.94 7.76 -4.05
C LEU A 89 1.77 8.84 -2.97
N TYR A 90 2.85 9.10 -2.24
CA TYR A 90 2.89 10.13 -1.20
C TYR A 90 3.76 11.29 -1.63
N HIS A 91 3.19 12.50 -1.64
CA HIS A 91 3.94 13.73 -1.88
C HIS A 91 4.52 14.24 -0.56
N LEU A 92 5.85 14.33 -0.46
CA LEU A 92 6.51 14.74 0.79
C LEU A 92 6.19 16.20 1.17
N GLU A 93 5.93 17.07 0.19
CA GLU A 93 5.56 18.48 0.40
C GLU A 93 4.12 18.65 0.93
N ASN A 94 3.28 17.64 0.80
CA ASN A 94 1.84 17.72 1.13
C ASN A 94 1.40 16.51 1.97
N LEU A 95 2.12 16.26 3.06
CA LEU A 95 1.76 15.23 4.02
C LEU A 95 0.71 15.77 5.02
N PRO A 96 -0.23 14.91 5.47
CA PRO A 96 -1.17 15.27 6.51
C PRO A 96 -0.47 15.47 7.86
N ALA A 97 -1.12 16.19 8.78
CA ALA A 97 -0.59 16.41 10.13
C ALA A 97 -0.40 15.09 10.91
N SER A 98 -1.32 14.12 10.75
CA SER A 98 -1.20 12.79 11.34
C SER A 98 -0.56 11.83 10.35
N LYS A 99 0.77 11.73 10.42
CA LYS A 99 1.57 10.83 9.59
C LYS A 99 1.34 9.36 9.95
N ASP A 100 1.19 9.06 11.25
CA ASP A 100 0.99 7.70 11.75
C ASP A 100 -0.20 7.00 11.10
N THR A 101 -1.30 7.74 10.87
CA THR A 101 -2.50 7.19 10.23
C THR A 101 -2.21 6.72 8.81
N ILE A 102 -1.54 7.54 8.00
CA ILE A 102 -1.24 7.15 6.61
C ILE A 102 -0.17 6.06 6.56
N VAL A 103 0.83 6.10 7.45
CA VAL A 103 1.86 5.06 7.56
C VAL A 103 1.19 3.72 7.87
N HIS A 104 0.37 3.68 8.92
CA HIS A 104 -0.29 2.46 9.35
C HIS A 104 -1.25 1.90 8.28
N GLN A 105 -2.05 2.76 7.64
CA GLN A 105 -2.90 2.33 6.52
C GLN A 105 -2.11 1.77 5.35
N THR A 106 -0.89 2.27 5.11
CA THR A 106 0.00 1.74 4.07
C THR A 106 0.59 0.40 4.49
N GLY A 107 0.96 0.23 5.76
CA GLY A 107 1.39 -1.06 6.32
C GLY A 107 0.32 -2.15 6.17
N MET A 108 -0.95 -1.77 6.16
CA MET A 108 -2.09 -2.69 5.96
C MET A 108 -2.44 -2.97 4.49
N LEU A 109 -1.57 -2.65 3.52
CA LEU A 109 -1.88 -2.70 2.10
C LEU A 109 -2.33 -4.08 1.61
N GLU A 110 -1.60 -5.14 1.90
CA GLU A 110 -2.01 -6.50 1.55
C GLU A 110 -3.37 -6.86 2.14
N ARG A 111 -3.56 -6.63 3.45
CA ARG A 111 -4.86 -6.88 4.10
C ARG A 111 -5.99 -6.15 3.40
N ASN A 112 -5.78 -4.89 3.02
CA ASN A 112 -6.81 -4.08 2.35
C ASN A 112 -7.08 -4.60 0.93
N CYS A 113 -6.07 -5.10 0.23
CA CYS A 113 -6.23 -5.75 -1.06
C CYS A 113 -7.00 -7.07 -0.96
N PHE A 114 -6.80 -7.86 0.10
CA PHE A 114 -7.61 -9.05 0.35
C PHE A 114 -9.05 -8.69 0.72
N ALA A 115 -9.23 -7.72 1.62
CA ALA A 115 -10.55 -7.29 2.08
C ALA A 115 -11.46 -6.80 0.95
N SER A 116 -10.89 -6.15 -0.08
CA SER A 116 -11.67 -5.65 -1.22
C SER A 116 -12.46 -6.74 -1.94
N LYS A 117 -12.00 -8.00 -1.93
CA LYS A 117 -12.67 -9.11 -2.60
C LYS A 117 -13.86 -9.69 -1.81
N TYR A 118 -13.86 -9.55 -0.49
CA TYR A 118 -14.86 -10.21 0.38
C TYR A 118 -16.08 -9.35 0.68
N PHE A 119 -15.89 -8.05 0.93
CA PHE A 119 -16.94 -7.24 1.54
C PHE A 119 -17.93 -6.62 0.55
N GLN A 120 -17.57 -6.52 -0.74
CA GLN A 120 -18.42 -5.83 -1.72
C GLN A 120 -19.78 -6.50 -1.91
N PHE A 121 -19.85 -7.81 -2.13
CA PHE A 121 -21.12 -8.50 -2.33
C PHE A 121 -22.01 -8.53 -1.08
N GLN A 122 -21.38 -8.61 0.10
CA GLN A 122 -22.11 -8.53 1.36
C GLN A 122 -22.67 -7.11 1.59
N GLU A 123 -21.87 -6.06 1.32
CA GLU A 123 -22.29 -4.65 1.45
C GLU A 123 -23.46 -4.33 0.50
N GLU A 124 -23.44 -4.91 -0.71
CA GLU A 124 -24.48 -4.74 -1.73
C GLU A 124 -25.73 -5.61 -1.48
N GLY A 125 -25.74 -6.48 -0.47
CA GLY A 125 -26.86 -7.37 -0.16
C GLY A 125 -27.17 -8.38 -1.26
N LYS A 126 -26.18 -8.74 -2.09
CA LYS A 126 -26.34 -9.67 -3.20
C LYS A 126 -26.22 -11.11 -2.69
N GLU A 127 -27.34 -11.85 -2.76
CA GLU A 127 -27.41 -13.27 -2.42
C GLU A 127 -27.41 -14.14 -3.68
N GLY A 128 -26.90 -15.38 -3.57
CA GLY A 128 -26.91 -16.35 -4.68
C GLY A 128 -25.79 -16.19 -5.71
N GLU A 129 -24.85 -15.28 -5.48
CA GLU A 129 -23.65 -15.14 -6.30
C GLU A 129 -22.73 -16.36 -6.20
N ASN A 130 -21.92 -16.57 -7.24
CA ASN A 130 -20.92 -17.63 -7.23
C ASN A 130 -19.91 -17.41 -6.10
N ARG A 131 -19.49 -18.52 -5.47
CA ARG A 131 -18.44 -18.47 -4.45
C ARG A 131 -17.17 -17.86 -5.05
N ALA A 132 -16.55 -16.94 -4.32
CA ALA A 132 -15.22 -16.47 -4.65
C ALA A 132 -14.23 -17.63 -4.52
N VAL A 133 -13.30 -17.73 -5.47
CA VAL A 133 -12.18 -18.66 -5.45
C VAL A 133 -10.91 -17.83 -5.57
N ILE A 134 -10.07 -17.85 -4.54
CA ILE A 134 -8.84 -17.06 -4.48
C ILE A 134 -7.67 -18.02 -4.35
N HIS A 135 -6.86 -18.12 -5.41
CA HIS A 135 -5.57 -18.78 -5.40
C HIS A 135 -4.53 -17.84 -4.78
N TYR A 136 -4.39 -17.88 -3.46
CA TYR A 136 -3.45 -17.01 -2.73
C TYR A 136 -2.01 -17.55 -2.74
N ARG A 137 -1.83 -18.81 -3.10
CA ARG A 137 -0.53 -19.42 -3.44
C ARG A 137 -0.72 -20.31 -4.67
N ASP A 138 0.39 -20.73 -5.27
CA ASP A 138 0.37 -21.57 -6.48
C ASP A 138 -0.40 -22.89 -6.28
N ASP A 139 -0.37 -23.44 -5.06
CA ASP A 139 -0.95 -24.73 -4.69
C ASP A 139 -2.05 -24.65 -3.61
N GLU A 140 -2.43 -23.45 -3.17
CA GLU A 140 -3.44 -23.24 -2.12
C GLU A 140 -4.59 -22.34 -2.59
N THR A 141 -5.81 -22.59 -2.11
CA THR A 141 -7.02 -21.89 -2.55
C THR A 141 -7.97 -21.65 -1.39
N MET A 142 -8.56 -20.46 -1.36
CA MET A 142 -9.57 -20.02 -0.39
C MET A 142 -10.91 -19.75 -1.08
#